data_AF-A0A3D9B3T9-F1
#
_entry.id   AF-A0A3D9B3T9-F1
#
_cell.length_a   1.000
_cell.length_b   1.000
_cell.length_c   1.000
_cell.angle_alpha   90.00
_cell.angle_beta   90.00
_cell.angle_gamma   90.00
#
_symmetry.space_group_name_H-M   'P 1'
#
loop_
_entity.id
_entity.type
_entity.pdbx_description
1 polymer ?
#
loop_
_entity_poly.entity_id
_entity_poly.type
_entity_poly.pdbx_seq_one_letter_code
_entity_poly.pdbx_strand_id
1 'polypeptide(L)'
;MIEKIAKDMHEGKLKSEDLNVDLVKQIYKDLSSGTETVYGEQWVKFNIKEPNSLVQKFKKNLWQFSSAKTYVELQEMNNNLLDKGRIRPYPEFLQEVRKTSQKFNENYLQAERQTAVKGAQVAEQWKGFLKNADLFPNLQYLTVGDDRVRPQHQALNGIVKPIKDSFWKTYYPPNGWRCRCYVIQTAATVTPGKFDDDTVQPEFRGNVALDEEIFTEKGGFFKLLNMDHKAKVNAEYMKLNAPYDEAYKAKNGKKVYANIFADDGDKIKNIETGMIIAEKLDKDVFVRPHIDVQNHKNPEYLIDGNLADRKEQRGKNISSNLNSAKKQGCKTVVFDITDEFTQSVEFFKNQLKGHLKAHYKDAFTEIIIIKGKTAERIKVKDLLK
;
A
#
# COMPACT_ATOMS: atom_id res chain seq x y z
N MET A 1 10.54 -21.02 5.36
CA MET A 1 10.34 -19.67 5.94
C MET A 1 10.25 -19.71 7.46
N ILE A 2 9.24 -20.37 8.04
CA ILE A 2 9.00 -20.40 9.50
C ILE A 2 10.19 -20.93 10.32
N GLU A 3 10.88 -21.97 9.85
CA GLU A 3 12.08 -22.49 10.55
C GLU A 3 13.22 -21.47 10.60
N LYS A 4 13.38 -20.67 9.54
CA LYS A 4 14.37 -19.58 9.50
C LYS A 4 13.99 -18.48 10.49
N ILE A 5 12.71 -18.09 10.54
CA ILE A 5 12.20 -17.14 11.53
C ILE A 5 12.47 -17.65 12.95
N ALA A 6 12.12 -18.91 13.24
CA ALA A 6 12.38 -19.51 14.55
C ALA A 6 13.88 -19.47 14.91
N LYS A 7 14.75 -19.83 13.96
CA LYS A 7 16.19 -19.81 14.17
C LYS A 7 16.71 -18.39 14.43
N ASP A 8 16.33 -17.43 13.59
CA ASP A 8 16.79 -16.04 13.71
C ASP A 8 16.28 -15.40 15.01
N MET A 9 15.07 -15.73 15.47
CA MET A 9 14.55 -15.27 16.77
C MET A 9 15.29 -15.92 17.94
N HIS A 10 15.54 -17.23 17.88
CA HIS A 10 16.25 -17.95 18.95
C HIS A 10 17.70 -17.47 19.11
N GLU A 11 18.34 -17.11 17.99
CA GLU A 11 19.70 -16.54 17.95
C GLU A 11 19.72 -15.02 18.23
N GLY A 12 18.57 -14.38 18.44
CA GLY A 12 18.46 -12.93 18.70
C GLY A 12 18.73 -12.03 17.50
N LYS A 13 18.74 -12.58 16.27
CA LYS A 13 18.94 -11.87 15.00
C LYS A 13 17.66 -11.24 14.46
N LEU A 14 16.51 -11.71 14.91
CA LEU A 14 15.20 -11.19 14.56
C LEU A 14 14.40 -10.91 15.83
N LYS A 15 13.94 -9.67 16.00
CA LYS A 15 12.96 -9.31 17.02
C LYS A 15 11.60 -9.08 16.38
N SER A 16 10.54 -9.15 17.19
CA SER A 16 9.17 -8.96 16.71
C SER A 16 8.96 -7.59 16.06
N GLU A 17 9.56 -6.54 16.61
CA GLU A 17 9.45 -5.19 16.08
C GLU A 17 10.24 -4.95 14.78
N ASP A 18 11.13 -5.88 14.39
CA ASP A 18 11.84 -5.81 13.10
C ASP A 18 10.96 -6.26 11.92
N LEU A 19 9.85 -6.96 12.21
CA LEU A 19 9.00 -7.67 11.24
C LEU A 19 9.79 -8.67 10.36
N ASN A 20 9.09 -9.38 9.48
CA ASN A 20 9.71 -10.24 8.49
C ASN A 20 9.13 -9.96 7.09
N VAL A 21 9.98 -9.47 6.18
CA VAL A 21 9.57 -9.06 4.82
C VAL A 21 8.89 -10.20 4.05
N ASP A 22 9.43 -11.42 4.15
CA ASP A 22 8.90 -12.57 3.40
C ASP A 22 7.53 -12.98 3.93
N LEU A 23 7.33 -12.94 5.25
CA LEU A 23 6.04 -13.21 5.88
C LEU A 23 5.01 -12.13 5.53
N VAL A 24 5.38 -10.84 5.55
CA VAL A 24 4.50 -9.74 5.11
C VAL A 24 4.06 -9.95 3.65
N LYS A 25 5.01 -10.26 2.76
CA LYS A 25 4.71 -10.52 1.33
C LYS A 25 3.79 -11.73 1.15
N GLN A 26 4.02 -12.80 1.92
CA GLN A 26 3.21 -14.00 1.84
C GLN A 26 1.77 -13.73 2.29
N ILE A 27 1.58 -13.09 3.46
CA ILE A 27 0.26 -12.71 3.96
C ILE A 27 -0.44 -11.76 2.97
N TYR A 28 0.27 -10.75 2.47
CA TYR A 28 -0.28 -9.81 1.49
C TYR A 28 -0.77 -10.52 0.23
N LYS A 29 0.05 -11.42 -0.33
CA LYS A 29 -0.31 -12.21 -1.51
C LYS A 29 -1.56 -13.06 -1.25
N ASP A 30 -1.60 -13.69 -0.09
CA ASP A 30 -2.70 -14.56 0.30
C ASP A 30 -4.02 -13.81 0.43
N LEU A 31 -4.02 -12.62 1.04
CA LEU A 31 -5.20 -11.76 1.14
C LEU A 31 -5.58 -11.13 -0.21
N SER A 32 -4.58 -10.63 -0.96
CA SER A 32 -4.79 -9.96 -2.25
C SER A 32 -5.35 -10.87 -3.32
N SER A 33 -5.00 -12.17 -3.30
CA SER A 33 -5.56 -13.14 -4.24
C SER A 33 -7.09 -13.20 -4.19
N GLY A 34 -7.69 -12.97 -3.02
CA GLY A 34 -9.14 -12.91 -2.87
C GLY A 34 -9.75 -11.67 -3.52
N THR A 35 -9.20 -10.49 -3.25
CA THR A 35 -9.70 -9.22 -3.80
C THR A 35 -9.46 -9.10 -5.30
N GLU A 36 -8.38 -9.71 -5.82
CA GLU A 36 -8.11 -9.82 -7.25
C GLU A 36 -9.24 -10.52 -8.01
N THR A 37 -9.87 -11.55 -7.43
CA THR A 37 -11.04 -12.21 -8.06
C THR A 37 -12.25 -11.31 -8.22
N VAL A 38 -12.35 -10.23 -7.44
CA VAL A 38 -13.46 -9.27 -7.50
C VAL A 38 -13.20 -8.18 -8.53
N TYR A 39 -11.97 -7.65 -8.57
CA TYR A 39 -11.62 -6.49 -9.38
C TYR A 39 -10.93 -6.82 -10.72
N GLY A 40 -10.43 -8.05 -10.90
CA GLY A 40 -9.78 -8.50 -12.13
C GLY A 40 -8.61 -7.59 -12.54
N GLU A 41 -8.60 -7.14 -13.80
CA GLU A 41 -7.52 -6.29 -14.32
C GLU A 41 -7.32 -4.98 -13.54
N GLN A 42 -8.36 -4.43 -12.91
CA GLN A 42 -8.24 -3.22 -12.09
C GLN A 42 -7.33 -3.45 -10.88
N TRP A 43 -7.23 -4.70 -10.40
CA TRP A 43 -6.32 -5.08 -9.33
C TRP A 43 -4.87 -5.24 -9.80
N VAL A 44 -4.59 -5.41 -11.09
CA VAL A 44 -3.21 -5.66 -11.55
C VAL A 44 -2.55 -4.39 -12.10
N LYS A 45 -3.35 -3.50 -12.70
CA LYS A 45 -2.86 -2.28 -13.37
C LYS A 45 -3.10 -1.05 -12.50
N PHE A 46 -2.19 -0.08 -12.64
CA PHE A 46 -2.40 1.24 -12.07
C PHE A 46 -3.21 2.10 -13.04
N ASN A 47 -4.35 2.63 -12.58
CA ASN A 47 -5.15 3.56 -13.38
C ASN A 47 -4.68 5.00 -13.15
N ILE A 48 -3.92 5.54 -14.10
CA ILE A 48 -3.43 6.94 -14.07
C ILE A 48 -4.59 7.95 -13.98
N LYS A 49 -5.77 7.63 -14.53
CA LYS A 49 -6.94 8.52 -14.47
C LYS A 49 -7.63 8.52 -13.11
N GLU A 50 -7.43 7.47 -12.31
CA GLU A 50 -8.03 7.30 -10.99
C GLU A 50 -6.96 6.85 -9.98
N PRO A 51 -5.93 7.67 -9.72
CA PRO A 51 -4.76 7.26 -8.97
C PRO A 51 -5.03 7.08 -7.46
N ASN A 52 -6.20 7.50 -7.00
CA ASN A 52 -6.72 7.33 -5.66
C ASN A 52 -7.94 6.40 -5.63
N SER A 53 -8.10 5.54 -6.64
CA SER A 53 -9.20 4.58 -6.70
C SER A 53 -9.25 3.69 -5.46
N LEU A 54 -10.45 3.21 -5.12
CA LEU A 54 -10.68 2.31 -4.00
C LEU A 54 -9.82 1.04 -4.07
N VAL A 55 -9.52 0.56 -5.27
CA VAL A 55 -8.61 -0.57 -5.48
C VAL A 55 -7.20 -0.26 -4.96
N GLN A 56 -6.67 0.94 -5.25
CA GLN A 56 -5.37 1.36 -4.73
C GLN A 56 -5.38 1.50 -3.21
N LYS A 57 -6.48 2.01 -2.63
CA LYS A 57 -6.68 2.09 -1.18
C LYS A 57 -6.68 0.72 -0.53
N PHE A 58 -7.40 -0.25 -1.10
CA PHE A 58 -7.41 -1.62 -0.62
C PHE A 58 -6.07 -2.32 -0.73
N LYS A 59 -5.30 -2.11 -1.80
CA LYS A 59 -3.92 -2.63 -1.87
C LYS A 59 -3.04 -2.11 -0.73
N LYS A 60 -3.08 -0.79 -0.47
CA LYS A 60 -2.37 -0.17 0.65
C LYS A 60 -2.82 -0.79 1.99
N ASN A 61 -4.14 -0.86 2.21
CA ASN A 61 -4.73 -1.40 3.43
C ASN A 61 -4.37 -2.88 3.69
N LEU A 62 -4.42 -3.74 2.65
CA LEU A 62 -4.01 -5.14 2.78
C LEU A 62 -2.53 -5.28 3.11
N TRP A 63 -1.66 -4.43 2.55
CA TRP A 63 -0.23 -4.43 2.89
C TRP A 63 -0.01 -4.01 4.35
N GLN A 64 -0.65 -2.92 4.77
CA GLN A 64 -0.54 -2.42 6.15
C GLN A 64 -1.06 -3.45 7.16
N PHE A 65 -2.19 -4.11 6.85
CA PHE A 65 -2.71 -5.21 7.67
C PHE A 65 -1.73 -6.39 7.74
N SER A 66 -1.10 -6.74 6.62
CA SER A 66 -0.11 -7.82 6.57
C SER A 66 1.11 -7.52 7.45
N SER A 67 1.56 -6.26 7.48
CA SER A 67 2.61 -5.79 8.40
C SER A 67 2.16 -5.87 9.87
N ALA A 68 0.97 -5.36 10.19
CA ALA A 68 0.43 -5.41 11.55
C ALA A 68 0.25 -6.85 12.06
N LYS A 69 -0.28 -7.74 11.21
CA LYS A 69 -0.42 -9.16 11.51
C LYS A 69 0.93 -9.84 11.74
N THR A 70 1.92 -9.55 10.88
CA THR A 70 3.28 -10.09 11.03
C THR A 70 3.89 -9.70 12.38
N TYR A 71 3.77 -8.44 12.78
CA TYR A 71 4.26 -8.00 14.09
C TYR A 71 3.63 -8.78 15.24
N VAL A 72 2.30 -8.91 15.24
CA VAL A 72 1.58 -9.63 16.32
C VAL A 72 1.91 -11.12 16.32
N GLU A 73 2.06 -11.73 15.15
CA GLU A 73 2.50 -13.12 15.04
C GLU A 73 3.90 -13.31 15.65
N LEU A 74 4.86 -12.45 15.31
CA LEU A 74 6.21 -12.52 15.86
C LEU A 74 6.25 -12.19 17.36
N GLN A 75 5.38 -11.30 17.86
CA GLN A 75 5.21 -11.07 19.30
C GLN A 75 4.74 -12.35 20.01
N GLU A 76 3.74 -13.04 19.45
CA GLU A 76 3.25 -14.30 20.04
C GLU A 76 4.31 -15.40 19.99
N MET A 77 5.10 -15.49 18.90
CA MET A 77 6.27 -16.36 18.83
C MET A 77 7.32 -15.99 19.88
N ASN A 78 7.62 -14.71 20.06
CA ASN A 78 8.61 -14.22 21.02
C ASN A 78 8.20 -14.55 22.47
N ASN A 79 6.90 -14.47 22.80
CA ASN A 79 6.39 -14.85 24.11
C ASN A 79 6.61 -16.34 24.44
N ASN A 80 6.77 -17.18 23.42
CA ASN A 80 7.11 -18.59 23.58
C ASN A 80 8.62 -18.86 23.71
N LEU A 81 9.49 -17.85 23.61
CA LEU A 81 10.94 -18.04 23.69
C LEU A 81 11.40 -18.48 25.10
N LEU A 82 10.68 -18.07 26.13
CA LEU A 82 10.96 -18.42 27.51
C LEU A 82 9.99 -19.49 28.03
N ASP A 83 10.51 -20.43 28.80
CA ASP A 83 9.72 -21.33 29.67
C ASP A 83 10.20 -21.16 31.11
N LYS A 84 9.30 -20.72 31.99
CA LYS A 84 9.58 -20.48 33.42
C LYS A 84 10.86 -19.63 33.65
N GLY A 85 11.06 -18.61 32.81
CA GLY A 85 12.20 -17.69 32.88
C GLY A 85 13.51 -18.21 32.27
N ARG A 86 13.54 -19.41 31.68
CA ARG A 86 14.69 -19.96 30.95
C ARG A 86 14.43 -19.95 29.45
N ILE A 87 15.47 -19.71 28.65
CA ILE A 87 15.37 -19.81 27.19
C ILE A 87 15.05 -21.26 26.83
N ARG A 88 13.97 -21.48 26.06
CA ARG A 88 13.62 -22.81 25.55
C ARG A 88 14.75 -23.35 24.67
N PRO A 89 15.09 -24.65 24.73
CA PRO A 89 15.91 -25.29 23.71
C PRO A 89 15.29 -25.10 22.33
N TYR A 90 16.13 -24.94 21.30
CA TYR A 90 15.67 -24.63 19.94
C TYR A 90 14.59 -25.61 19.40
N PRO A 91 14.68 -26.93 19.58
CA PRO A 91 13.64 -27.86 19.10
C PRO A 91 12.26 -27.60 19.72
N GLU A 92 12.22 -27.27 21.01
CA GLU A 92 10.98 -26.94 21.73
C GLU A 92 10.43 -25.59 21.27
N PHE A 93 11.29 -24.58 21.13
CA PHE A 93 10.91 -23.27 20.61
C PHE A 93 10.34 -23.38 19.18
N LEU A 94 10.97 -24.17 18.31
CA LEU A 94 10.50 -24.40 16.95
C LEU A 94 9.10 -25.04 16.94
N GLN A 95 8.81 -25.94 17.89
CA GLN A 95 7.48 -26.53 18.00
C GLN A 95 6.41 -25.48 18.35
N GLU A 96 6.70 -24.58 19.29
CA GLU A 96 5.78 -23.49 19.64
C GLU A 96 5.61 -22.48 18.49
N VAL A 97 6.71 -22.12 17.80
CA VAL A 97 6.66 -21.26 16.61
C VAL A 97 5.79 -21.89 15.51
N ARG A 98 5.86 -23.20 15.29
CA ARG A 98 4.99 -23.91 14.33
C ARG A 98 3.52 -23.84 14.73
N LYS A 99 3.19 -23.99 16.02
CA LYS A 99 1.82 -23.85 16.52
C LYS A 99 1.28 -22.43 16.31
N THR A 100 2.09 -21.41 16.64
CA THR A 100 1.72 -20.00 16.41
C THR A 100 1.52 -19.74 14.92
N SER A 101 2.44 -20.21 14.06
CA SER A 101 2.29 -20.06 12.60
C SER A 101 1.03 -20.74 12.08
N GLN A 102 0.67 -21.94 12.54
CA GLN A 102 -0.57 -22.61 12.14
C GLN A 102 -1.80 -21.80 12.55
N LYS A 103 -1.82 -21.28 13.78
CA LYS A 103 -2.91 -20.42 14.27
C LYS A 103 -3.11 -19.19 13.37
N PHE A 104 -2.04 -18.50 12.98
CA PHE A 104 -2.13 -17.27 12.20
C PHE A 104 -2.31 -17.52 10.70
N ASN A 105 -1.54 -18.44 10.14
CA ASN A 105 -1.39 -18.59 8.69
C ASN A 105 -2.23 -19.72 8.10
N GLU A 106 -2.94 -20.50 8.94
CA GLU A 106 -3.97 -21.44 8.49
C GLU A 106 -5.34 -21.03 9.05
N ASN A 107 -5.49 -21.02 10.38
CA ASN A 107 -6.80 -20.86 11.02
C ASN A 107 -7.38 -19.44 10.81
N TYR A 108 -6.59 -18.40 11.09
CA TYR A 108 -7.03 -17.01 10.91
C TYR A 108 -7.06 -16.62 9.44
N LEU A 109 -6.05 -17.03 8.67
CA LEU A 109 -5.91 -16.66 7.27
C LEU A 109 -7.14 -17.01 6.43
N GLN A 110 -7.79 -18.15 6.68
CA GLN A 110 -9.02 -18.51 5.99
C GLN A 110 -10.14 -17.47 6.21
N ALA A 111 -10.35 -17.04 7.46
CA ALA A 111 -11.38 -16.06 7.78
C ALA A 111 -11.03 -14.68 7.23
N GLU A 112 -9.75 -14.29 7.29
CA GLU A 112 -9.26 -13.03 6.74
C GLU A 112 -9.40 -12.94 5.22
N ARG A 113 -9.07 -14.01 4.49
CA ARG A 113 -9.30 -14.05 3.03
C ARG A 113 -10.78 -13.88 2.68
N GLN A 114 -11.68 -14.54 3.42
CA GLN A 114 -13.12 -14.39 3.22
C GLN A 114 -13.58 -12.95 3.51
N THR A 115 -13.06 -12.34 4.57
CA THR A 115 -13.31 -10.92 4.88
C THR A 115 -12.82 -10.02 3.77
N ALA A 116 -11.63 -10.27 3.21
CA ALA A 116 -11.08 -9.48 2.11
C ALA A 116 -11.94 -9.55 0.84
N VAL A 117 -12.35 -10.77 0.44
CA VAL A 117 -13.29 -10.97 -0.69
C VAL A 117 -14.61 -10.26 -0.42
N LYS A 118 -15.21 -10.48 0.76
CA LYS A 118 -16.50 -9.89 1.10
C LYS A 118 -16.45 -8.37 1.14
N GLY A 119 -15.40 -7.79 1.74
CA GLY A 119 -15.15 -6.36 1.82
C GLY A 119 -15.03 -5.72 0.44
N ALA A 120 -14.29 -6.36 -0.48
CA ALA A 120 -14.21 -5.90 -1.87
C ALA A 120 -15.58 -5.96 -2.59
N GLN A 121 -16.34 -7.05 -2.43
CA GLN A 121 -17.65 -7.20 -3.07
C GLN A 121 -18.66 -6.16 -2.62
N VAL A 122 -18.80 -5.96 -1.30
CA VAL A 122 -19.74 -4.98 -0.75
C VAL A 122 -19.29 -3.55 -1.08
N ALA A 123 -17.98 -3.28 -1.09
CA ALA A 123 -17.47 -1.98 -1.51
C ALA A 123 -17.85 -1.64 -2.96
N GLU A 124 -17.83 -2.62 -3.86
CA GLU A 124 -18.29 -2.43 -5.24
C GLU A 124 -19.82 -2.27 -5.33
N GLN A 125 -20.58 -3.03 -4.54
CA GLN A 125 -22.04 -2.87 -4.44
C GLN A 125 -22.42 -1.45 -4.01
N TRP A 126 -21.68 -0.86 -3.07
CA TRP A 126 -21.93 0.50 -2.60
C TRP A 126 -21.87 1.55 -3.72
N LYS A 127 -20.90 1.42 -4.65
CA LYS A 127 -20.83 2.31 -5.83
C LYS A 127 -22.08 2.18 -6.70
N GLY A 128 -22.55 0.94 -6.90
CA GLY A 128 -23.80 0.66 -7.61
C GLY A 128 -25.00 1.32 -6.92
N PHE A 129 -25.04 1.28 -5.58
CA PHE A 129 -26.11 1.93 -4.82
C PHE A 129 -26.15 3.43 -5.03
N LEU A 130 -24.99 4.10 -4.98
CA LEU A 130 -24.91 5.55 -5.21
C LEU A 130 -25.34 5.92 -6.64
N LYS A 131 -24.98 5.11 -7.65
CA LYS A 131 -25.37 5.36 -9.05
C LYS A 131 -26.88 5.30 -9.27
N ASN A 132 -27.58 4.45 -8.52
CA ASN A 132 -29.02 4.23 -8.67
C ASN A 132 -29.87 4.89 -7.58
N ALA A 133 -29.28 5.78 -6.77
CA ALA A 133 -29.92 6.35 -5.59
C ALA A 133 -31.19 7.15 -5.91
N ASP A 134 -31.30 7.71 -7.13
CA ASP A 134 -32.48 8.45 -7.59
C ASP A 134 -33.70 7.54 -7.81
N LEU A 135 -33.47 6.27 -8.15
CA LEU A 135 -34.54 5.27 -8.36
C LEU A 135 -34.85 4.51 -7.08
N PHE A 136 -33.81 4.14 -6.32
CA PHE A 136 -33.90 3.35 -5.10
C PHE A 136 -33.08 4.02 -3.99
N PRO A 137 -33.67 4.98 -3.24
CA PRO A 137 -32.94 5.78 -2.26
C PRO A 137 -32.66 5.03 -0.95
N ASN A 138 -33.27 3.85 -0.75
CA ASN A 138 -33.15 3.05 0.45
C ASN A 138 -32.39 1.75 0.20
N LEU A 139 -31.78 1.24 1.26
CA LEU A 139 -31.11 -0.04 1.32
C LEU A 139 -31.78 -0.92 2.36
N GLN A 140 -31.84 -2.22 2.11
CA GLN A 140 -32.32 -3.23 3.04
C GLN A 140 -31.19 -4.15 3.46
N TYR A 141 -31.00 -4.30 4.78
CA TYR A 141 -30.06 -5.26 5.35
C TYR A 141 -30.68 -6.66 5.37
N LEU A 142 -29.95 -7.65 4.89
CA LEU A 142 -30.41 -9.03 4.80
C LEU A 142 -29.35 -10.01 5.31
N THR A 143 -29.81 -11.13 5.86
CA THR A 143 -28.98 -12.29 6.19
C THR A 143 -29.32 -13.46 5.27
N VAL A 144 -28.46 -14.47 5.22
CA VAL A 144 -28.77 -15.75 4.55
C VAL A 144 -29.79 -16.61 5.32
N GLY A 145 -30.13 -16.24 6.55
CA GLY A 145 -31.17 -16.89 7.36
C GLY A 145 -30.84 -18.28 7.90
N ASP A 146 -29.59 -18.75 7.83
CA ASP A 146 -29.21 -20.05 8.37
C ASP A 146 -28.67 -20.00 9.81
N ASP A 147 -28.47 -21.18 10.39
CA ASP A 147 -28.03 -21.41 11.76
C ASP A 147 -26.62 -20.87 12.08
N ARG A 148 -25.85 -20.47 11.05
CA ARG A 148 -24.53 -19.86 11.22
C ARG A 148 -24.58 -18.34 11.29
N VAL A 149 -25.74 -17.73 11.01
CA VAL A 149 -25.94 -16.29 11.20
C VAL A 149 -25.96 -15.99 12.70
N ARG A 150 -25.13 -15.04 13.13
CA ARG A 150 -25.09 -14.61 14.53
C ARG A 150 -26.44 -13.97 14.92
N PRO A 151 -26.99 -14.23 16.11
CA PRO A 151 -28.27 -13.66 16.54
C PRO A 151 -28.36 -12.14 16.39
N GLN A 152 -27.25 -11.43 16.65
CA GLN A 152 -27.19 -9.98 16.54
C GLN A 152 -27.28 -9.52 15.08
N HIS A 153 -26.69 -10.28 14.15
CA HIS A 153 -26.84 -10.01 12.71
C HIS A 153 -28.26 -10.34 12.23
N GLN A 154 -28.88 -11.38 12.77
CA GLN A 154 -30.27 -11.75 12.45
C GLN A 154 -31.28 -10.68 12.92
N ALA A 155 -31.01 -10.01 14.04
CA ALA A 155 -31.83 -8.89 14.51
C ALA A 155 -31.86 -7.70 13.54
N LEU A 156 -30.84 -7.57 12.68
CA LEU A 156 -30.79 -6.54 11.64
C LEU A 156 -31.52 -6.94 10.35
N ASN A 157 -31.94 -8.21 10.21
CA ASN A 157 -32.56 -8.72 9.00
C ASN A 157 -33.87 -7.98 8.68
N GLY A 158 -33.96 -7.46 7.47
CA GLY A 158 -35.12 -6.74 6.97
C GLY A 158 -35.12 -5.23 7.26
N ILE A 159 -34.18 -4.71 8.06
CA ILE A 159 -34.07 -3.27 8.33
C ILE A 159 -33.84 -2.50 7.03
N VAL A 160 -34.67 -1.49 6.78
CA VAL A 160 -34.58 -0.59 5.64
C VAL A 160 -34.13 0.79 6.12
N LYS A 161 -33.05 1.33 5.55
CA LYS A 161 -32.54 2.67 5.84
C LYS A 161 -32.16 3.43 4.56
N PRO A 162 -32.32 4.76 4.51
CA PRO A 162 -31.78 5.57 3.40
C PRO A 162 -30.29 5.30 3.18
N ILE A 163 -29.81 5.37 1.94
CA ILE A 163 -28.39 5.11 1.61
C ILE A 163 -27.44 5.99 2.44
N LYS A 164 -27.83 7.24 2.72
CA LYS A 164 -27.00 8.22 3.46
C LYS A 164 -27.18 8.15 4.99
N ASP A 165 -27.95 7.20 5.51
CA ASP A 165 -28.17 7.06 6.95
C ASP A 165 -26.89 6.61 7.68
N SER A 166 -26.67 7.16 8.88
CA SER A 166 -25.56 6.78 9.75
C SER A 166 -25.51 5.30 10.11
N PHE A 167 -26.65 4.59 10.04
CA PHE A 167 -26.73 3.14 10.21
C PHE A 167 -25.68 2.39 9.38
N TRP A 168 -25.48 2.83 8.13
CA TRP A 168 -24.52 2.20 7.21
C TRP A 168 -23.07 2.51 7.53
N LYS A 169 -22.77 3.39 8.49
CA LYS A 169 -21.40 3.62 8.98
C LYS A 169 -21.01 2.65 10.10
N THR A 170 -21.96 1.86 10.60
CA THR A 170 -21.73 0.91 11.70
C THR A 170 -22.06 -0.52 11.29
N TYR A 171 -23.14 -0.71 10.51
CA TYR A 171 -23.70 -2.04 10.22
C TYR A 171 -23.58 -2.46 8.76
N TYR A 172 -22.80 -1.74 7.95
CA TYR A 172 -22.59 -2.17 6.57
C TYR A 172 -21.67 -3.39 6.55
N PRO A 173 -22.10 -4.55 6.01
CA PRO A 173 -21.31 -5.76 6.05
C PRO A 173 -19.90 -5.57 5.46
N PRO A 174 -18.89 -6.35 5.92
CA PRO A 174 -18.99 -7.46 6.88
C PRO A 174 -19.04 -6.98 8.35
N ASN A 175 -20.00 -7.50 9.12
CA ASN A 175 -20.18 -7.17 10.55
C ASN A 175 -19.48 -8.18 11.49
N GLY A 176 -18.49 -8.92 10.99
CA GLY A 176 -17.82 -10.00 11.71
C GLY A 176 -17.03 -10.93 10.78
N TRP A 177 -16.13 -11.73 11.35
CA TRP A 177 -15.43 -12.79 10.61
C TRP A 177 -16.43 -13.74 9.95
N ARG A 178 -16.19 -14.10 8.69
CA ARG A 178 -17.08 -14.99 7.91
C ARG A 178 -18.53 -14.49 7.86
N CYS A 179 -18.74 -13.17 7.83
CA CYS A 179 -20.07 -12.58 7.75
C CYS A 179 -20.79 -13.01 6.46
N ARG A 180 -22.07 -13.39 6.59
CA ARG A 180 -22.92 -13.87 5.49
C ARG A 180 -24.10 -12.94 5.24
N CYS A 181 -23.99 -11.70 5.72
CA CYS A 181 -25.00 -10.66 5.51
C CYS A 181 -24.73 -9.94 4.19
N TYR A 182 -25.77 -9.34 3.63
CA TYR A 182 -25.70 -8.58 2.39
C TYR A 182 -26.71 -7.45 2.43
N VAL A 183 -26.60 -6.55 1.47
CA VAL A 183 -27.48 -5.38 1.37
C VAL A 183 -28.02 -5.32 -0.05
N ILE A 184 -29.29 -4.96 -0.19
CA ILE A 184 -29.93 -4.74 -1.48
C ILE A 184 -30.52 -3.34 -1.54
N GLN A 185 -30.66 -2.78 -2.74
CA GLN A 185 -31.44 -1.57 -2.96
C GLN A 185 -32.94 -1.87 -2.93
N THR A 186 -33.72 -0.92 -2.42
CA THR A 186 -35.17 -1.06 -2.32
C THR A 186 -35.86 0.30 -2.36
N ALA A 187 -37.13 0.30 -2.77
CA ALA A 187 -38.05 1.43 -2.63
C ALA A 187 -38.98 1.28 -1.40
N ALA A 188 -38.78 0.22 -0.59
CA ALA A 188 -39.58 -0.03 0.61
C ALA A 188 -39.47 1.13 1.63
N THR A 189 -40.51 1.25 2.46
CA THR A 189 -40.57 2.24 3.53
C THR A 189 -39.43 2.05 4.53
N VAL A 190 -38.83 3.16 4.96
CA VAL A 190 -37.75 3.16 5.96
C VAL A 190 -38.25 2.60 7.28
N THR A 191 -37.46 1.72 7.89
CA THR A 191 -37.71 1.23 9.25
C THR A 191 -37.46 2.36 10.25
N PRO A 192 -38.45 2.77 11.06
CA PRO A 192 -38.30 3.85 12.04
C PRO A 192 -37.37 3.43 13.19
N GLY A 193 -36.86 4.42 13.93
CA GLY A 193 -36.03 4.20 15.13
C GLY A 193 -34.52 4.17 14.86
N LYS A 194 -33.75 4.25 15.95
CA LYS A 194 -32.30 4.07 15.94
C LYS A 194 -31.97 2.64 16.35
N PHE A 195 -30.94 2.09 15.74
CA PHE A 195 -30.42 0.77 16.08
C PHE A 195 -29.01 0.96 16.62
N ASP A 196 -28.79 0.41 17.81
CA ASP A 196 -27.47 0.29 18.39
C ASP A 196 -27.24 -1.17 18.77
N ASP A 197 -26.16 -1.76 18.28
CA ASP A 197 -25.69 -3.09 18.60
C ASP A 197 -24.21 -2.96 18.99
N ASP A 198 -24.00 -2.94 20.29
CA ASP A 198 -22.69 -2.82 20.91
C ASP A 198 -21.82 -4.07 20.72
N THR A 199 -22.40 -5.18 20.24
CA THR A 199 -21.69 -6.44 20.03
C THR A 199 -20.88 -6.48 18.73
N VAL A 200 -21.11 -5.55 17.79
CA VAL A 200 -20.24 -5.41 16.61
C VAL A 200 -18.86 -5.00 17.10
N GLN A 201 -17.87 -5.85 16.86
CA GLN A 201 -16.50 -5.58 17.27
C GLN A 201 -15.97 -4.32 16.57
N PRO A 202 -15.11 -3.50 17.20
CA PRO A 202 -14.59 -2.27 16.61
C PRO A 202 -13.98 -2.45 15.22
N GLU A 203 -13.36 -3.60 14.92
CA GLU A 203 -12.80 -3.92 13.60
C GLU A 203 -13.85 -4.14 12.49
N PHE A 204 -15.12 -4.28 12.84
CA PHE A 204 -16.23 -4.45 11.91
C PHE A 204 -17.24 -3.29 11.98
N ARG A 205 -16.94 -2.25 12.76
CA ARG A 205 -17.72 -1.00 12.79
C ARG A 205 -17.20 -0.07 11.72
N GLY A 206 -17.88 -0.05 10.58
CA GLY A 206 -17.51 0.80 9.47
C GLY A 206 -18.36 0.60 8.23
N ASN A 207 -17.91 1.24 7.16
CA ASN A 207 -18.35 0.99 5.82
C ASN A 207 -17.13 0.91 4.92
N VAL A 208 -16.82 -0.29 4.44
CA VAL A 208 -15.64 -0.59 3.62
C VAL A 208 -15.48 0.35 2.43
N ALA A 209 -16.60 0.83 1.86
CA ALA A 209 -16.60 1.75 0.72
C ALA A 209 -16.34 3.21 1.11
N LEU A 210 -16.79 3.63 2.30
CA LEU A 210 -16.63 5.00 2.79
C LEU A 210 -15.32 5.19 3.56
N ASP A 211 -14.93 4.18 4.32
CA ASP A 211 -13.70 4.17 5.12
C ASP A 211 -12.47 3.84 4.26
N GLU A 212 -12.67 3.30 3.06
CA GLU A 212 -11.60 2.88 2.13
C GLU A 212 -10.67 1.78 2.70
N GLU A 213 -11.13 1.06 3.72
CA GLU A 213 -10.39 0.04 4.46
C GLU A 213 -11.17 -1.28 4.49
N ILE A 214 -10.53 -2.40 4.08
CA ILE A 214 -11.07 -3.75 4.27
C ILE A 214 -10.87 -4.19 5.72
N PHE A 215 -9.64 -4.01 6.22
CA PHE A 215 -9.27 -4.24 7.61
C PHE A 215 -9.04 -2.89 8.26
N THR A 216 -9.92 -2.48 9.16
CA THR A 216 -9.83 -1.14 9.73
C THR A 216 -8.68 -0.98 10.70
N GLU A 217 -8.06 0.21 10.72
CA GLU A 217 -7.03 0.60 11.69
C GLU A 217 -7.50 0.53 13.16
N LYS A 218 -8.81 0.48 13.40
CA LYS A 218 -9.40 0.29 14.74
C LYS A 218 -9.22 -1.14 15.28
N GLY A 219 -8.81 -2.10 14.44
CA GLY A 219 -8.66 -3.50 14.81
C GLY A 219 -7.46 -3.79 15.70
N GLY A 220 -7.50 -4.95 16.38
CA GLY A 220 -6.49 -5.35 17.36
C GLY A 220 -5.06 -5.40 16.81
N PHE A 221 -4.87 -5.88 15.58
CA PHE A 221 -3.54 -5.96 14.94
C PHE A 221 -2.90 -4.58 14.78
N PHE A 222 -3.64 -3.62 14.24
CA PHE A 222 -3.16 -2.25 14.08
C PHE A 222 -2.91 -1.56 15.42
N LYS A 223 -3.81 -1.74 16.39
CA LYS A 223 -3.62 -1.21 17.75
C LYS A 223 -2.31 -1.69 18.37
N LEU A 224 -2.03 -3.00 18.32
CA LEU A 224 -0.80 -3.59 18.86
C LEU A 224 0.45 -3.06 18.14
N LEU A 225 0.44 -2.99 16.82
CA LEU A 225 1.54 -2.41 16.04
C LEU A 225 1.78 -0.93 16.41
N ASN A 226 0.70 -0.14 16.54
CA ASN A 226 0.78 1.28 16.81
C ASN A 226 1.23 1.62 18.24
N MET A 227 1.11 0.68 19.19
CA MET A 227 1.64 0.82 20.55
C MET A 227 3.17 0.66 20.61
N ASP A 228 3.79 0.06 19.59
CA ASP A 228 5.24 -0.14 19.50
C ASP A 228 5.84 0.80 18.45
N HIS A 229 6.49 1.86 18.92
CA HIS A 229 7.08 2.87 18.06
C HIS A 229 8.08 2.29 17.05
N LYS A 230 8.92 1.33 17.46
CA LYS A 230 9.93 0.75 16.57
C LYS A 230 9.25 -0.14 15.53
N ALA A 231 8.25 -0.93 15.91
CA ALA A 231 7.48 -1.73 14.97
C ALA A 231 6.72 -0.85 13.96
N LYS A 232 6.13 0.27 14.40
CA LYS A 232 5.47 1.23 13.52
C LYS A 232 6.42 1.82 12.49
N VAL A 233 7.61 2.26 12.91
CA VAL A 233 8.64 2.79 12.00
C VAL A 233 9.12 1.71 11.03
N ASN A 234 9.33 0.48 11.50
CA ASN A 234 9.76 -0.62 10.63
C ASN A 234 8.65 -1.04 9.64
N ALA A 235 7.37 -0.98 10.02
CA ALA A 235 6.25 -1.21 9.13
C ALA A 235 6.15 -0.13 8.03
N GLU A 236 6.53 1.11 8.32
CA GLU A 236 6.67 2.17 7.32
C GLU A 236 7.79 1.84 6.31
N TYR A 237 8.95 1.38 6.79
CA TYR A 237 10.03 0.90 5.93
C TYR A 237 9.66 -0.34 5.10
N MET A 238 8.69 -1.16 5.54
CA MET A 238 8.20 -2.29 4.74
C MET A 238 7.63 -1.85 3.39
N LYS A 239 7.17 -0.59 3.24
CA LYS A 239 6.69 -0.06 1.94
C LYS A 239 7.73 -0.19 0.83
N LEU A 240 9.04 -0.16 1.14
CA LEU A 240 10.12 -0.42 0.17
C LEU A 240 10.02 -1.79 -0.52
N ASN A 241 9.33 -2.74 0.12
CA ASN A 241 9.12 -4.10 -0.34
C ASN A 241 7.71 -4.35 -0.90
N ALA A 242 6.86 -3.33 -0.89
CA ALA A 242 5.50 -3.39 -1.41
C ALA A 242 5.50 -3.60 -2.93
N PRO A 243 4.43 -4.21 -3.49
CA PRO A 243 4.35 -4.47 -4.93
C PRO A 243 4.30 -3.18 -5.74
N TYR A 244 4.64 -3.34 -7.02
CA TYR A 244 4.46 -2.31 -8.02
C TYR A 244 3.42 -2.76 -9.04
N ASP A 245 2.56 -1.83 -9.45
CA ASP A 245 1.59 -2.01 -10.51
C ASP A 245 2.14 -1.50 -11.83
N GLU A 246 1.79 -2.14 -12.94
CA GLU A 246 2.08 -1.60 -14.27
C GLU A 246 1.21 -0.35 -14.51
N ALA A 247 1.84 0.81 -14.64
CA ALA A 247 1.18 2.08 -14.91
C ALA A 247 1.19 2.45 -16.40
N TYR A 248 2.24 2.03 -17.12
CA TYR A 248 2.38 2.30 -18.55
C TYR A 248 3.25 1.25 -19.24
N LYS A 249 2.93 0.96 -20.51
CA LYS A 249 3.75 0.16 -21.41
C LYS A 249 3.99 0.95 -22.70
N ALA A 250 5.25 1.30 -22.94
CA ALA A 250 5.69 2.01 -24.12
C ALA A 250 5.73 1.11 -25.37
N LYS A 251 5.73 1.72 -26.55
CA LYS A 251 5.73 1.00 -27.85
C LYS A 251 6.97 0.14 -28.07
N ASN A 252 8.11 0.52 -27.49
CA ASN A 252 9.35 -0.26 -27.48
C ASN A 252 9.34 -1.42 -26.45
N GLY A 253 8.23 -1.63 -25.74
CA GLY A 253 8.06 -2.71 -24.77
C GLY A 253 8.50 -2.37 -23.35
N LYS A 254 9.17 -1.23 -23.13
CA LYS A 254 9.56 -0.74 -21.80
C LYS A 254 8.35 -0.28 -21.00
N LYS A 255 8.47 -0.34 -19.68
CA LYS A 255 7.34 -0.13 -18.78
C LYS A 255 7.65 0.88 -17.68
N VAL A 256 6.59 1.51 -17.21
CA VAL A 256 6.58 2.30 -15.98
C VAL A 256 5.77 1.54 -14.96
N TYR A 257 6.38 1.30 -13.81
CA TYR A 257 5.75 0.65 -12.66
C TYR A 257 5.59 1.65 -11.53
N ALA A 258 4.46 1.65 -10.85
CA ALA A 258 4.21 2.50 -9.69
C ALA A 258 4.05 1.64 -8.44
N ASN A 259 4.83 1.94 -7.39
CA ASN A 259 4.62 1.30 -6.11
C ASN A 259 3.24 1.68 -5.56
N ILE A 260 2.56 0.75 -4.89
CA ILE A 260 1.24 1.04 -4.27
C ILE A 260 1.30 2.17 -3.23
N PHE A 261 2.48 2.51 -2.71
CA PHE A 261 2.73 3.65 -1.82
C PHE A 261 3.51 4.80 -2.48
N ALA A 262 3.53 4.91 -3.81
CA ALA A 262 4.07 6.10 -4.47
C ALA A 262 3.34 7.36 -3.96
N ASP A 263 4.09 8.47 -3.82
CA ASP A 263 3.61 9.70 -3.18
C ASP A 263 2.30 10.21 -3.80
N ASP A 264 1.27 10.45 -2.98
CA ASP A 264 -0.05 10.75 -3.53
C ASP A 264 -0.12 12.12 -4.24
N GLY A 265 0.77 13.05 -3.91
CA GLY A 265 0.88 14.38 -4.52
C GLY A 265 1.70 14.41 -5.81
N ASP A 266 2.77 13.61 -5.88
CA ASP A 266 3.73 13.65 -7.00
C ASP A 266 3.67 12.43 -7.93
N LYS A 267 3.00 11.33 -7.54
CA LYS A 267 3.00 10.07 -8.32
C LYS A 267 2.64 10.23 -9.79
N ILE A 268 1.64 11.05 -10.14
CA ILE A 268 1.22 11.20 -11.53
C ILE A 268 2.32 11.87 -12.36
N LYS A 269 2.87 12.98 -11.88
CA LYS A 269 4.01 13.65 -12.54
C LYS A 269 5.21 12.73 -12.66
N ASN A 270 5.46 11.94 -11.61
CA ASN A 270 6.54 10.97 -11.61
C ASN A 270 6.31 9.87 -12.65
N ILE A 271 5.09 9.37 -12.80
CA ILE A 271 4.72 8.38 -13.82
C ILE A 271 4.86 9.01 -15.21
N GLU A 272 4.30 10.19 -15.46
CA GLU A 272 4.37 10.88 -16.76
C GLU A 272 5.81 11.13 -17.22
N THR A 273 6.66 11.59 -16.30
CA THR A 273 8.10 11.71 -16.56
C THR A 273 8.73 10.35 -16.88
N GLY A 274 8.36 9.32 -16.12
CA GLY A 274 8.77 7.94 -16.36
C GLY A 274 8.34 7.42 -17.74
N MET A 275 7.16 7.81 -18.24
CA MET A 275 6.67 7.42 -19.57
C MET A 275 7.58 7.95 -20.67
N ILE A 276 8.03 9.20 -20.54
CA ILE A 276 8.96 9.82 -21.50
C ILE A 276 10.30 9.08 -21.46
N ILE A 277 10.82 8.75 -20.27
CA ILE A 277 12.06 7.99 -20.11
C ILE A 277 11.93 6.61 -20.77
N ALA A 278 10.83 5.91 -20.52
CA ALA A 278 10.58 4.59 -21.09
C ALA A 278 10.54 4.62 -22.62
N GLU A 279 9.83 5.60 -23.20
CA GLU A 279 9.71 5.74 -24.64
C GLU A 279 10.99 6.20 -25.34
N LYS A 280 11.71 7.17 -24.76
CA LYS A 280 12.79 7.88 -25.45
C LYS A 280 14.16 7.31 -25.14
N LEU A 281 14.33 6.69 -23.97
CA LEU A 281 15.62 6.20 -23.49
C LEU A 281 15.70 4.68 -23.40
N ASP A 282 14.61 3.97 -23.74
CA ASP A 282 14.53 2.51 -23.72
C ASP A 282 14.81 1.89 -22.34
N LYS A 283 14.24 2.48 -21.28
CA LYS A 283 14.46 2.05 -19.89
C LYS A 283 13.17 1.70 -19.18
N ASP A 284 13.20 0.66 -18.34
CA ASP A 284 12.13 0.44 -17.38
C ASP A 284 12.28 1.43 -16.21
N VAL A 285 11.16 1.98 -15.75
CA VAL A 285 11.12 2.98 -14.67
C VAL A 285 10.22 2.47 -13.56
N PHE A 286 10.71 2.51 -12.32
CA PHE A 286 9.93 2.16 -11.14
C PHE A 286 9.78 3.41 -10.27
N VAL A 287 8.55 3.91 -10.12
CA VAL A 287 8.19 4.99 -9.20
C VAL A 287 8.10 4.40 -7.79
N ARG A 288 9.04 4.81 -6.94
CA ARG A 288 9.29 4.22 -5.62
C ARG A 288 8.27 4.72 -4.58
N PRO A 289 8.12 4.00 -3.45
CA PRO A 289 7.22 4.42 -2.39
C PRO A 289 7.72 5.68 -1.67
N HIS A 290 6.75 6.46 -1.19
CA HIS A 290 6.97 7.45 -0.15
C HIS A 290 7.08 6.77 1.22
N ILE A 291 8.06 7.21 2.02
CA ILE A 291 8.35 6.69 3.36
C ILE A 291 8.23 7.85 4.34
N ASP A 292 7.19 7.80 5.16
CA ASP A 292 6.85 8.81 6.17
C ASP A 292 7.57 8.51 7.49
N VAL A 293 8.89 8.71 7.47
CA VAL A 293 9.74 8.65 8.68
C VAL A 293 10.46 9.99 8.81
N GLN A 294 10.52 10.51 10.03
CA GLN A 294 11.14 11.81 10.30
C GLN A 294 12.56 11.88 9.73
N ASN A 295 12.84 12.94 8.95
CA ASN A 295 14.12 13.19 8.27
C ASN A 295 14.53 12.11 7.26
N HIS A 296 13.62 11.22 6.87
CA HIS A 296 13.85 10.28 5.79
C HIS A 296 13.43 10.90 4.45
N LYS A 297 14.35 10.95 3.49
CA LYS A 297 14.04 11.29 2.10
C LYS A 297 14.43 10.12 1.22
N ASN A 298 13.48 9.64 0.43
CA ASN A 298 13.65 8.48 -0.42
C ASN A 298 13.61 8.91 -1.90
N PRO A 299 14.56 8.46 -2.74
CA PRO A 299 14.54 8.77 -4.17
C PRO A 299 13.26 8.31 -4.87
N GLU A 300 12.78 9.14 -5.80
CA GLU A 300 11.54 8.92 -6.55
C GLU A 300 11.57 7.68 -7.47
N TYR A 301 12.75 7.30 -7.97
CA TYR A 301 12.86 6.27 -8.99
C TYR A 301 13.91 5.20 -8.72
N LEU A 302 13.65 4.04 -9.31
CA LEU A 302 14.67 3.09 -9.73
C LEU A 302 14.67 3.03 -11.26
N ILE A 303 15.82 3.32 -11.88
CA ILE A 303 16.01 3.29 -13.33
C ILE A 303 17.24 2.43 -13.62
N ASP A 304 17.09 1.36 -14.40
CA ASP A 304 18.13 0.34 -14.64
C ASP A 304 18.80 -0.19 -13.35
N GLY A 305 18.01 -0.39 -12.30
CA GLY A 305 18.50 -0.86 -10.99
C GLY A 305 19.25 0.21 -10.18
N ASN A 306 19.34 1.45 -10.65
CA ASN A 306 19.99 2.54 -9.93
C ASN A 306 18.97 3.53 -9.34
N LEU A 307 19.26 4.01 -8.13
CA LEU A 307 18.48 5.08 -7.51
C LEU A 307 18.59 6.36 -8.33
N ALA A 308 17.43 6.92 -8.67
CA ALA A 308 17.31 8.18 -9.36
C ALA A 308 16.27 9.09 -8.68
N ASP A 309 16.51 10.39 -8.72
CA ASP A 309 15.67 11.39 -8.09
C ASP A 309 15.16 12.38 -9.14
N ARG A 310 13.85 12.60 -9.19
CA ARG A 310 13.24 13.60 -10.07
C ARG A 310 13.40 14.97 -9.44
N LYS A 311 13.82 15.93 -10.26
CA LYS A 311 13.95 17.33 -9.88
C LYS A 311 13.25 18.19 -10.92
N GLU A 312 12.09 18.69 -10.55
CA GLU A 312 11.43 19.76 -11.29
C GLU A 312 12.30 21.02 -11.14
N GLN A 313 12.95 21.43 -12.22
CA GLN A 313 13.94 22.49 -12.17
C GLN A 313 13.26 23.84 -12.35
N ARG A 314 13.15 24.56 -11.23
CA ARG A 314 12.65 25.93 -11.17
C ARG A 314 13.80 26.90 -10.94
N GLY A 315 13.98 27.88 -11.83
CA GLY A 315 15.01 28.92 -11.71
C GLY A 315 16.46 28.39 -11.61
N LYS A 316 17.28 29.01 -10.75
CA LYS A 316 18.73 28.75 -10.62
C LYS A 316 19.13 27.69 -9.58
N ASN A 317 18.19 26.92 -9.03
CA ASN A 317 18.42 26.05 -7.86
C ASN A 317 19.13 24.71 -8.15
N ILE A 318 19.93 24.62 -9.22
CA ILE A 318 20.58 23.38 -9.68
C ILE A 318 21.44 22.74 -8.57
N SER A 319 22.24 23.53 -7.86
CA SER A 319 23.11 23.02 -6.79
C SER A 319 22.32 22.40 -5.62
N SER A 320 21.17 22.99 -5.26
CA SER A 320 20.30 22.44 -4.20
C SER A 320 19.72 21.09 -4.61
N ASN A 321 19.25 21.00 -5.86
CA ASN A 321 18.71 19.77 -6.44
C ASN A 321 19.76 18.64 -6.48
N LEU A 322 20.99 18.95 -6.91
CA LEU A 322 22.12 18.01 -6.88
C LEU A 322 22.48 17.61 -5.44
N ASN A 323 22.59 18.55 -4.51
CA ASN A 323 22.90 18.22 -3.11
C ASN A 323 21.87 17.26 -2.51
N SER A 324 20.58 17.51 -2.76
CA SER A 324 19.50 16.64 -2.26
C SER A 324 19.56 15.25 -2.87
N ALA A 325 19.82 15.12 -4.17
CA ALA A 325 19.95 13.82 -4.83
C ALA A 325 21.18 13.05 -4.32
N LYS A 326 22.31 13.75 -4.11
CA LYS A 326 23.53 13.17 -3.54
C LYS A 326 23.30 12.62 -2.13
N LYS A 327 22.63 13.39 -1.27
CA LYS A 327 22.30 12.97 0.11
C LYS A 327 21.43 11.71 0.15
N GLN A 328 20.61 11.51 -0.88
CA GLN A 328 19.78 10.32 -1.03
C GLN A 328 20.49 9.15 -1.75
N GLY A 329 21.79 9.27 -2.03
CA GLY A 329 22.59 8.21 -2.65
C GLY A 329 22.32 7.99 -4.14
N CYS A 330 21.64 8.92 -4.82
CA CYS A 330 21.29 8.76 -6.22
C CYS A 330 22.54 8.79 -7.12
N LYS A 331 22.59 7.85 -8.08
CA LYS A 331 23.60 7.83 -9.14
C LYS A 331 23.11 8.45 -10.44
N THR A 332 21.80 8.64 -10.55
CA THR A 332 21.13 9.31 -11.66
C THR A 332 20.29 10.46 -11.13
N VAL A 333 20.30 11.60 -11.82
CA VAL A 333 19.36 12.70 -11.53
C VAL A 333 18.52 12.95 -12.77
N VAL A 334 17.19 12.99 -12.60
CA VAL A 334 16.24 13.30 -13.66
C VAL A 334 15.81 14.75 -13.48
N PHE A 335 16.30 15.65 -14.33
CA PHE A 335 15.87 17.03 -14.36
C PHE A 335 14.72 17.21 -15.34
N ASP A 336 13.57 17.59 -14.81
CA ASP A 336 12.41 18.01 -15.61
C ASP A 336 12.43 19.53 -15.72
N ILE A 337 12.73 20.03 -16.93
CA ILE A 337 12.88 21.46 -17.23
C ILE A 337 11.71 21.98 -18.09
N THR A 338 10.58 21.25 -18.13
CA THR A 338 9.48 21.49 -19.07
C THR A 338 8.75 22.81 -18.82
N ASP A 339 8.27 23.03 -17.60
CA ASP A 339 7.29 24.10 -17.34
C ASP A 339 7.92 25.47 -17.06
N GLU A 340 9.13 25.52 -16.48
CA GLU A 340 9.68 26.76 -15.93
C GLU A 340 11.08 27.13 -16.46
N PHE A 341 11.64 26.37 -17.40
CA PHE A 341 12.94 26.67 -17.99
C PHE A 341 12.81 27.22 -19.42
N THR A 342 12.68 28.55 -19.52
CA THR A 342 12.53 29.26 -20.80
C THR A 342 13.76 29.20 -21.70
N GLN A 343 14.93 28.84 -21.13
CA GLN A 343 16.20 28.78 -21.85
C GLN A 343 16.39 27.44 -22.60
N SER A 344 17.41 27.37 -23.47
CA SER A 344 17.71 26.16 -24.24
C SER A 344 18.22 25.02 -23.35
N VAL A 345 18.05 23.77 -23.79
CA VAL A 345 18.63 22.60 -23.11
C VAL A 345 20.16 22.76 -23.00
N GLU A 346 20.79 23.34 -24.03
CA GLU A 346 22.24 23.58 -24.04
C GLU A 346 22.68 24.58 -22.97
N PHE A 347 21.89 25.65 -22.76
CA PHE A 347 22.13 26.57 -21.65
C PHE A 347 22.04 25.86 -20.30
N PHE A 348 21.05 24.99 -20.11
CA PHE A 348 20.93 24.19 -18.89
C PHE A 348 22.15 23.29 -18.66
N LYS A 349 22.61 22.58 -19.70
CA LYS A 349 23.81 21.73 -19.65
C LYS A 349 25.06 22.51 -19.24
N ASN A 350 25.24 23.73 -19.77
CA ASN A 350 26.37 24.58 -19.41
C ASN A 350 26.36 24.96 -17.93
N GLN A 351 25.19 25.33 -17.39
CA GLN A 351 25.04 25.60 -15.95
C GLN A 351 25.31 24.35 -15.12
N LEU A 352 24.75 23.20 -15.53
CA LEU A 352 24.92 21.92 -14.85
C LEU A 352 26.40 21.49 -14.84
N LYS A 353 27.11 21.60 -15.96
CA LYS A 353 28.54 21.32 -16.09
C LYS A 353 29.36 22.13 -15.09
N GLY A 354 29.05 23.43 -14.93
CA GLY A 354 29.70 24.30 -13.95
C GLY A 354 29.56 23.79 -12.52
N HIS A 355 28.32 23.48 -12.10
CA HIS A 355 28.06 22.95 -10.76
C HIS A 355 28.69 21.58 -10.51
N LEU A 356 28.61 20.67 -11.50
CA LEU A 356 29.20 19.33 -11.39
C LEU A 356 30.72 19.40 -11.25
N LYS A 357 31.41 20.22 -12.06
CA LYS A 357 32.87 20.42 -11.96
C LYS A 357 33.29 20.96 -10.59
N ALA A 358 32.53 21.91 -10.06
CA ALA A 358 32.89 22.60 -8.83
C ALA A 358 32.69 21.73 -7.56
N HIS A 359 31.61 20.94 -7.50
CA HIS A 359 31.18 20.35 -6.22
C HIS A 359 30.76 18.87 -6.27
N TYR A 360 30.60 18.27 -7.47
CA TYR A 360 29.93 16.96 -7.62
C TYR A 360 30.61 16.03 -8.64
N LYS A 361 31.91 16.18 -8.89
CA LYS A 361 32.66 15.53 -9.98
C LYS A 361 32.47 14.00 -10.08
N ASP A 362 32.23 13.34 -8.96
CA ASP A 362 32.04 11.87 -8.87
C ASP A 362 30.75 11.46 -8.14
N ALA A 363 29.84 12.40 -7.88
CA ALA A 363 28.62 12.10 -7.15
C ALA A 363 27.61 11.31 -8.00
N PHE A 364 27.55 11.61 -9.29
CA PHE A 364 26.58 11.09 -10.24
C PHE A 364 27.24 10.44 -11.43
N THR A 365 26.60 9.41 -11.97
CA THR A 365 27.05 8.70 -13.18
C THR A 365 26.29 9.18 -14.42
N GLU A 366 25.04 9.57 -14.24
CA GLU A 366 24.11 9.85 -15.32
C GLU A 366 23.21 11.04 -14.95
N ILE A 367 22.90 11.86 -15.95
CA ILE A 367 21.87 12.88 -15.88
C ILE A 367 20.88 12.60 -17.01
N ILE A 368 19.59 12.66 -16.68
CA ILE A 368 18.51 12.64 -17.66
C ILE A 368 17.86 14.02 -17.63
N ILE A 369 17.71 14.66 -18.79
CA ILE A 369 17.03 15.95 -18.94
C ILE A 369 15.76 15.73 -19.73
N ILE A 370 14.62 16.15 -19.18
CA ILE A 370 13.31 16.09 -19.80
C ILE A 370 12.87 17.50 -20.18
N LYS A 371 12.46 17.69 -21.44
CA LYS A 371 11.87 18.95 -21.92
C LYS A 371 10.67 18.68 -22.82
N GLY A 372 9.47 18.92 -22.31
CA GLY A 372 8.25 18.58 -23.02
C GLY A 372 8.14 17.06 -23.18
N LYS A 373 8.14 16.57 -24.43
CA LYS A 373 8.04 15.13 -24.74
C LYS A 373 9.38 14.48 -25.14
N THR A 374 10.49 15.19 -24.93
CA THR A 374 11.83 14.69 -25.25
C THR A 374 12.60 14.36 -23.97
N ALA A 375 13.53 13.42 -24.10
CA ALA A 375 14.50 13.11 -23.06
C ALA A 375 15.90 13.04 -23.66
N GLU A 376 16.87 13.62 -22.96
CA GLU A 376 18.28 13.48 -23.28
C GLU A 376 19.01 12.84 -22.10
N ARG A 377 19.70 11.74 -22.39
CA ARG A 377 20.55 11.04 -21.43
C ARG A 377 22.00 11.45 -21.64
N ILE A 378 22.66 11.85 -20.56
CA ILE A 378 24.06 12.28 -20.59
C ILE A 378 24.84 11.56 -19.50
N LYS A 379 25.95 10.92 -19.88
CA LYS A 379 26.91 10.41 -18.88
C LYS A 379 27.67 11.60 -18.31
N VAL A 380 27.78 11.68 -16.99
CA VAL A 380 28.41 12.83 -16.32
C VAL A 380 29.85 13.04 -16.79
N LYS A 381 30.60 11.96 -17.00
CA LYS A 381 31.97 12.03 -17.55
C LYS A 381 32.05 12.72 -18.91
N ASP A 382 31.02 12.58 -19.75
CA ASP A 382 30.99 13.15 -21.08
C ASP A 382 30.52 14.62 -21.05
N LEU A 383 29.67 14.99 -20.08
CA LEU A 383 29.32 16.39 -19.81
C LEU A 383 30.50 17.20 -19.26
N LEU A 384 31.41 16.56 -18.53
CA LEU A 384 32.56 17.23 -17.89
C LEU A 384 33.74 17.46 -18.83
N LYS A 385 33.83 16.71 -19.93
CA LYS A 385 34.72 17.04 -21.07
C LYS A 385 34.23 18.36 -21.64
#